data_AF-A0A6N8H0Z1-F1
#
_entry.id   AF-A0A6N8H0Z1-F1
#
_cell.length_a   1.000
_cell.length_b   1.000
_cell.length_c   1.000
_cell.angle_alpha   90.00
_cell.angle_beta   90.00
_cell.angle_gamma   90.00
#
_symmetry.space_group_name_H-M   'P 1'
#
loop_
_entity.id
_entity.type
_entity.pdbx_description
1 polymer ?
#
loop_
_entity_poly.entity_id
_entity_poly.type
_entity_poly.pdbx_seq_one_letter_code
_entity_poly.pdbx_strand_id
1 'polypeptide(L)'
;MTLENISNIDGLFAVINQCTGNVELISDEGDCINLKSRLAQYMTVAGAFSDGYIRSLRLRVEKDEDKVRIFDFILSGEAEK
;
A
#
# COMPACT_ATOMS: atom_id res chain seq x y z
N MET A 1 1.28 -9.51 3.87
CA MET A 1 2.19 -9.50 2.71
C MET A 1 3.11 -8.30 2.80
N THR A 2 4.31 -8.37 2.22
CA THR A 2 5.24 -7.24 2.20
C THR A 2 5.37 -6.74 0.77
N LEU A 3 5.26 -5.43 0.59
CA LEU A 3 5.51 -4.73 -0.67
C LEU A 3 6.82 -3.98 -0.55
N GLU A 4 7.63 -3.93 -1.61
CA GLU A 4 8.92 -3.26 -1.61
C GLU A 4 9.07 -2.42 -2.87
N ASN A 5 9.89 -1.37 -2.79
CA ASN A 5 10.29 -0.52 -3.91
C ASN A 5 9.11 0.07 -4.72
N ILE A 6 8.16 0.71 -4.04
CA ILE A 6 7.01 1.35 -4.70
C ILE A 6 7.31 2.82 -4.95
N SER A 7 7.39 3.23 -6.21
CA SER A 7 7.49 4.64 -6.62
C SER A 7 6.12 5.22 -7.02
N ASN A 8 5.23 4.41 -7.59
CA ASN A 8 3.88 4.83 -7.97
C ASN A 8 2.89 4.76 -6.79
N ILE A 9 3.02 5.72 -5.89
CA ILE A 9 2.21 5.78 -4.67
C ILE A 9 0.73 6.04 -4.98
N ASP A 10 0.44 6.91 -5.96
CA ASP A 10 -0.94 7.23 -6.36
C ASP A 10 -1.65 6.01 -6.97
N GLY A 11 -0.94 5.24 -7.81
CA GLY A 11 -1.43 3.98 -8.37
C GLY A 11 -1.72 2.95 -7.28
N LEU A 12 -0.83 2.82 -6.30
CA LEU A 12 -1.04 1.94 -5.16
C LEU A 12 -2.32 2.31 -4.40
N PHE A 13 -2.55 3.59 -4.12
CA PHE A 13 -3.78 4.00 -3.44
C PHE A 13 -5.03 3.85 -4.30
N ALA A 14 -4.93 4.06 -5.62
CA ALA A 14 -6.04 3.78 -6.53
C ALA A 14 -6.46 2.31 -6.46
N VAL A 15 -5.50 1.38 -6.39
CA VAL A 15 -5.77 -0.06 -6.23
C VAL A 15 -6.34 -0.38 -4.84
N ILE A 16 -5.75 0.16 -3.78
CA ILE A 16 -6.24 -0.04 -2.39
C ILE A 16 -7.67 0.47 -2.22
N ASN A 17 -8.03 1.59 -2.85
CA ASN A 17 -9.37 2.15 -2.80
C ASN A 17 -10.41 1.27 -3.52
N GLN A 18 -9.98 0.44 -4.47
CA GLN A 18 -10.84 -0.54 -5.15
C GLN A 18 -11.02 -1.84 -4.35
N CYS A 19 -10.19 -2.09 -3.33
CA CYS A 19 -10.34 -3.26 -2.48
C CYS A 19 -11.64 -3.19 -1.68
N THR A 20 -12.35 -4.32 -1.61
CA THR A 20 -13.65 -4.38 -0.93
C THR A 20 -13.52 -4.65 0.57
N GLY A 21 -12.49 -5.40 0.98
CA GLY A 21 -12.13 -5.61 2.37
C GLY A 21 -11.23 -4.50 2.92
N ASN A 22 -10.86 -4.63 4.19
CA ASN A 22 -9.88 -3.75 4.81
C ASN A 22 -8.47 -4.04 4.32
N VAL A 23 -7.69 -2.97 4.16
CA VAL A 23 -6.27 -3.01 3.85
C VAL A 23 -5.55 -2.17 4.91
N GLU A 24 -4.74 -2.82 5.73
CA GLU A 24 -4.08 -2.20 6.87
C GLU A 24 -2.56 -2.24 6.69
N LEU A 25 -1.90 -1.12 6.94
CA LEU A 25 -0.47 -1.06 7.17
C LEU A 25 -0.20 -1.54 8.60
N ILE A 26 0.76 -2.45 8.73
CA ILE A 26 1.26 -2.94 10.01
C ILE A 26 2.64 -2.33 10.23
N SER A 27 2.79 -1.48 11.25
CA SER A 27 4.11 -0.94 11.64
C SER A 27 5.00 -2.05 12.22
N ASP A 28 6.30 -1.79 12.34
CA ASP A 28 7.20 -2.71 13.03
C ASP A 28 6.90 -2.82 14.53
N GLU A 29 6.24 -1.82 15.09
CA GLU A 29 5.78 -1.75 16.48
C GLU A 29 4.45 -2.48 16.68
N GLY A 30 3.76 -2.84 15.59
CA GLY A 30 2.53 -3.62 15.59
C GLY A 30 1.24 -2.80 15.43
N ASP A 31 1.33 -1.50 15.21
CA ASP A 31 0.17 -0.65 14.96
C ASP A 31 -0.52 -1.05 13.66
N CYS A 32 -1.86 -0.98 13.66
CA CYS A 32 -2.68 -1.28 12.50
C CYS A 32 -3.33 0.01 11.98
N ILE A 33 -2.93 0.45 10.80
CA ILE A 33 -3.40 1.70 10.19
C ILE A 33 -4.17 1.36 8.91
N ASN A 34 -5.46 1.70 8.85
CA ASN A 34 -6.27 1.43 7.66
C ASN A 34 -5.88 2.37 6.49
N LEU A 35 -5.31 1.81 5.42
CA LEU A 35 -4.84 2.56 4.24
C LEU A 35 -5.97 3.03 3.32
N LYS A 36 -7.23 2.69 3.58
CA LYS A 36 -8.39 3.31 2.92
C LYS A 36 -8.71 4.70 3.49
N SER A 37 -8.14 5.05 4.67
CA SER A 37 -8.26 6.39 5.24
C SER A 37 -7.40 7.39 4.47
N ARG A 38 -7.99 8.51 4.02
CA ARG A 38 -7.25 9.58 3.34
C ARG A 38 -6.12 10.14 4.20
N LEU A 39 -6.33 10.28 5.51
CA LEU A 39 -5.28 10.75 6.42
C LEU A 39 -4.10 9.76 6.47
N ALA A 40 -4.41 8.47 6.55
CA ALA A 40 -3.38 7.43 6.52
C ALA A 40 -2.60 7.46 5.20
N GLN A 41 -3.30 7.61 4.07
CA GLN A 41 -2.68 7.79 2.76
C GLN A 41 -1.73 8.98 2.78
N TYR A 42 -2.16 10.16 3.24
CA TYR A 42 -1.29 11.34 3.36
C TYR A 42 -0.06 11.11 4.24
N MET A 43 -0.20 10.40 5.37
CA MET A 43 0.94 10.07 6.23
C MET A 43 1.94 9.14 5.53
N THR A 44 1.45 8.15 4.79
CA THR A 44 2.30 7.25 3.99
C THR A 44 3.01 8.02 2.88
N VAL A 45 2.33 8.92 2.18
CA VAL A 45 2.96 9.80 1.17
C VAL A 45 4.03 10.68 1.82
N ALA A 46 3.76 11.29 2.98
CA ALA A 46 4.73 12.13 3.68
C ALA A 46 5.99 11.35 4.09
N GLY A 47 5.83 10.10 4.53
CA GLY A 47 6.97 9.20 4.80
C GLY A 47 7.72 8.75 3.55
N ALA A 48 7.04 8.61 2.41
CA ALA A 48 7.69 8.34 1.13
C ALA A 48 8.42 9.56 0.56
N PHE A 49 7.91 10.78 0.83
CA PHE A 49 8.49 12.03 0.36
C PHE A 49 9.90 12.30 0.89
N SER A 50 10.31 11.71 2.02
CA SER A 50 11.70 11.85 2.50
C SER A 50 12.70 11.13 1.61
N ASP A 51 12.31 10.03 0.95
CA ASP A 51 13.19 9.18 0.14
C ASP A 51 12.80 9.11 -1.35
N GLY A 52 11.65 9.66 -1.73
CA GLY A 52 11.10 9.65 -3.10
C GLY A 52 10.41 8.34 -3.51
N TYR A 53 10.47 7.31 -2.68
CA TYR A 53 9.82 6.01 -2.89
C TYR A 53 9.57 5.31 -1.56
N ILE A 54 8.64 4.35 -1.55
CA ILE A 54 8.38 3.52 -0.38
C ILE A 54 9.28 2.28 -0.43
N ARG A 55 10.19 2.18 0.54
CA ARG A 55 11.16 1.07 0.62
C ARG A 55 10.49 -0.26 0.96
N SER A 56 9.64 -0.29 1.99
CA SER A 56 8.93 -1.50 2.41
C SER A 56 7.62 -1.16 3.13
N LEU A 57 6.54 -1.89 2.82
CA LEU A 57 5.25 -1.84 3.51
C LEU A 57 4.82 -3.24 3.90
N ARG A 58 4.47 -3.44 5.17
CA ARG A 58 3.81 -4.67 5.63
C ARG A 58 2.31 -4.46 5.64
N LEU A 59 1.60 -5.18 4.77
CA LEU A 59 0.15 -5.08 4.66
C LEU A 59 -0.56 -6.30 5.23
N ARG A 60 -1.64 -6.05 5.97
CA ARG A 60 -2.71 -7.01 6.25
C ARG A 60 -3.88 -6.70 5.32
N VAL A 61 -4.22 -7.67 4.48
CA VAL A 61 -5.34 -7.57 3.53
C VAL A 61 -6.37 -8.62 3.96
N GLU A 62 -7.59 -8.16 4.21
CA GLU A 62 -8.66 -9.00 4.76
C GLU A 62 -9.10 -10.09 3.77
N LYS A 63 -9.24 -9.75 2.49
CA LYS A 63 -9.78 -10.63 1.45
C LYS A 63 -8.71 -11.11 0.48
N ASP A 64 -8.84 -12.34 0.01
CA ASP A 64 -7.87 -12.92 -0.93
C ASP A 64 -7.97 -12.31 -2.32
N GLU A 65 -9.16 -11.94 -2.79
CA GLU A 65 -9.32 -11.27 -4.10
C GLU A 65 -8.63 -9.90 -4.12
N ASP A 66 -8.62 -9.22 -3.00
CA ASP A 66 -7.94 -7.93 -2.84
C ASP A 66 -6.42 -8.10 -2.79
N LYS A 67 -5.91 -9.21 -2.25
CA LYS A 67 -4.49 -9.56 -2.34
C LYS A 67 -4.07 -9.77 -3.78
N VAL A 68 -4.85 -10.52 -4.56
CA VAL A 68 -4.58 -10.76 -5.99
C VAL A 68 -4.51 -9.43 -6.75
N ARG A 69 -5.48 -8.53 -6.53
CA ARG A 69 -5.48 -7.21 -7.18
C ARG A 69 -4.22 -6.40 -6.86
N ILE A 70 -3.80 -6.38 -5.59
CA ILE A 70 -2.58 -5.69 -5.19
C ILE A 70 -1.36 -6.34 -5.83
N PHE A 71 -1.28 -7.68 -5.88
CA PHE A 71 -0.20 -8.39 -6.55
C PHE A 71 -0.15 -8.09 -8.06
N ASP A 72 -1.29 -8.04 -8.73
CA ASP A 72 -1.36 -7.72 -10.17
C ASP A 72 -0.80 -6.32 -10.45
N PHE A 73 -1.09 -5.34 -9.58
CA PHE A 73 -0.51 -4.00 -9.65
C PHE A 73 1.02 -4.03 -9.56
N ILE A 74 1.58 -4.81 -8.63
CA ILE A 74 3.04 -4.99 -8.51
C ILE A 74 3.62 -5.68 -9.75
N LEU A 75 3.05 -6.81 -10.16
CA LEU A 75 3.56 -7.63 -11.26
C LEU A 75 3.43 -6.98 -12.64
N SER A 76 2.45 -6.10 -12.82
CA SER A 76 2.28 -5.31 -14.05
C SER A 76 3.41 -4.31 -14.29
N GLY A 77 4.28 -4.07 -13.28
CA GLY A 77 5.31 -3.05 -13.29
C GLY A 77 4.75 -1.63 -13.13
N GLU A 78 3.44 -1.47 -12.92
CA GLU A 78 2.84 -0.15 -12.65
C GLU A 78 3.28 0.44 -11.33
N ALA A 79 3.72 -0.38 -10.38
CA ALA A 79 4.26 0.05 -9.09
C ALA A 79 5.59 0.81 -9.16
N GLU A 80 6.37 0.58 -10.22
CA GLU A 80 7.71 1.17 -10.42
C GLU A 80 7.71 2.35 -11.41
N LYS A 81 6.59 2.59 -12.13
CA LYS A 81 6.44 3.69 -13.09
C LYS A 81 6.35 5.05 -12.41
#